data_AF-A0AAE6W768-F1
#
_entry.id   AF-A0AAE6W768-F1
#
_cell.length_a   1.000
_cell.length_b   1.000
_cell.length_c   1.000
_cell.angle_alpha   90.00
_cell.angle_beta   90.00
_cell.angle_gamma   90.00
#
_symmetry.space_group_name_H-M   'P 1'
#
loop_
_entity.id
_entity.type
_entity.pdbx_description
1 polymer ?
#
loop_
_entity_poly.entity_id
_entity_poly.type
_entity_poly.pdbx_seq_one_letter_code
_entity_poly.pdbx_strand_id
1 'polypeptide(L)'
;MTSAGTATHQPPHRDGNVLAGLLSEVFDVDLTGALRRCPHCGLLGALAQLHVYGRLPGLVARCPACSAIALRIARHPGALWLEFSGTGAVRIPLDAG
;
A
#
# COMPACT_ATOMS: atom_id res chain seq x y z
N MET A 1 -27.17 6.06 26.36
CA MET A 1 -26.42 7.08 25.61
C MET A 1 -25.77 6.41 24.42
N THR A 2 -26.43 6.45 23.26
CA THR A 2 -25.89 5.94 22.00
C THR A 2 -25.08 7.05 21.37
N SER A 3 -23.75 6.93 21.40
CA SER A 3 -22.87 7.88 20.72
C SER A 3 -23.04 7.72 19.21
N ALA A 4 -23.65 8.73 18.58
CA ALA A 4 -23.68 8.87 17.14
C ALA A 4 -22.23 9.11 16.66
N GLY A 5 -21.58 8.06 16.16
CA GLY A 5 -20.30 8.19 15.49
C GLY A 5 -20.48 9.04 14.24
N THR A 6 -19.88 10.22 14.22
CA THR A 6 -19.80 11.06 13.02
C THR A 6 -19.08 10.24 11.94
N ALA A 7 -19.80 9.84 10.89
CA ALA A 7 -19.19 9.18 9.75
C ALA A 7 -18.25 10.18 9.07
N THR A 8 -16.95 10.06 9.34
CA THR A 8 -15.92 10.80 8.62
C THR A 8 -16.01 10.42 7.14
N HIS A 9 -16.19 11.41 6.27
CA HIS A 9 -16.10 11.22 4.83
C HIS A 9 -14.65 10.87 4.48
N GLN A 10 -14.35 9.57 4.49
CA GLN A 10 -13.05 9.07 4.08
C GLN A 10 -12.86 9.43 2.59
N PRO A 11 -11.77 10.09 2.19
CA PRO A 11 -11.50 10.36 0.78
C PRO A 11 -11.56 9.05 -0.02
N PRO A 12 -12.05 9.09 -1.27
CA PRO A 12 -12.18 7.89 -2.09
C PRO A 12 -10.83 7.20 -2.20
N HIS A 13 -10.79 5.94 -1.79
CA HIS A 13 -9.63 5.08 -1.89
C HIS A 13 -9.87 4.05 -3.00
N ARG A 14 -8.79 3.50 -3.54
CA ARG A 14 -8.82 2.30 -4.36
C ARG A 14 -8.38 1.13 -3.50
N ASP A 15 -8.82 -0.07 -3.82
CA ASP A 15 -8.31 -1.26 -3.15
C ASP A 15 -6.84 -1.53 -3.54
N GLY A 16 -6.19 -2.45 -2.83
CA GLY A 16 -4.78 -2.77 -2.99
C GLY A 16 -4.40 -3.42 -4.31
N ASN A 17 -5.36 -3.90 -5.12
CA ASN A 17 -5.05 -4.48 -6.42
C ASN A 17 -4.42 -3.46 -7.37
N VAL A 18 -4.65 -2.16 -7.15
CA VAL A 18 -4.00 -1.10 -7.95
C VAL A 18 -2.47 -1.06 -7.80
N LEU A 19 -1.91 -1.73 -6.79
CA LEU A 19 -0.47 -1.86 -6.60
C LEU A 19 0.15 -2.94 -7.49
N ALA A 20 -0.65 -3.86 -8.04
CA ALA A 20 -0.18 -5.03 -8.78
C ALA A 20 0.83 -4.65 -9.88
N GLY A 21 0.46 -3.67 -10.72
CA GLY A 21 1.30 -3.27 -11.86
C GLY A 21 2.66 -2.70 -11.47
N LEU A 22 2.77 -1.99 -10.35
CA LEU A 22 4.07 -1.48 -9.87
C LEU A 22 4.88 -2.57 -9.14
N LEU A 23 4.20 -3.46 -8.42
CA LEU A 23 4.86 -4.55 -7.69
C LEU A 23 5.40 -5.62 -8.64
N SER A 24 4.70 -5.90 -9.75
CA SER A 24 5.15 -6.85 -10.77
C SER A 24 6.44 -6.43 -11.49
N GLU A 25 6.87 -5.17 -11.34
CA GLU A 25 8.12 -4.70 -11.93
C GLU A 25 9.36 -5.14 -11.13
N VAL A 26 9.17 -5.63 -9.91
CA VAL A 26 10.26 -6.04 -9.00
C VAL A 26 10.05 -7.41 -8.36
N PHE A 27 8.81 -7.93 -8.34
CA PHE A 27 8.48 -9.25 -7.83
C PHE A 27 7.89 -10.11 -8.96
N ASP A 28 8.42 -11.33 -9.10
CA ASP A 28 7.93 -12.32 -10.07
C ASP A 28 6.59 -12.95 -9.66
N VAL A 29 6.26 -12.86 -8.37
CA VAL A 29 5.00 -13.37 -7.80
C VAL A 29 3.96 -12.25 -7.68
N ASP A 30 2.69 -12.61 -7.86
CA ASP A 30 1.57 -11.70 -7.56
C ASP A 30 1.46 -11.45 -6.05
N LEU A 31 1.84 -10.25 -5.63
CA LEU A 31 1.78 -9.84 -4.24
C LEU A 31 0.39 -9.41 -3.76
N THR A 32 -0.60 -9.20 -4.63
CA THR A 32 -1.94 -8.77 -4.18
C THR A 32 -2.58 -9.78 -3.21
N GLY A 33 -2.33 -11.07 -3.42
CA GLY A 33 -2.74 -12.16 -2.53
C GLY A 33 -1.87 -12.35 -1.27
N ALA A 34 -0.72 -11.67 -1.17
CA ALA A 34 0.19 -11.84 -0.05
C ALA A 34 -0.43 -11.36 1.27
N LEU A 35 -0.33 -12.18 2.32
CA LEU A 35 -0.80 -11.82 3.65
C LEU A 35 0.21 -10.92 4.35
N ARG A 36 -0.26 -9.76 4.80
CA ARG A 36 0.49 -8.89 5.72
C ARG A 36 -0.13 -8.94 7.11
N ARG A 37 0.69 -8.66 8.13
CA ARG A 37 0.22 -8.32 9.47
C ARG A 37 0.50 -6.85 9.74
N CYS A 38 -0.51 -6.08 10.12
CA CYS A 38 -0.30 -4.68 10.47
C CYS A 38 0.52 -4.57 11.77
N PRO A 39 1.66 -3.86 11.79
CA PRO A 39 2.45 -3.72 13.01
C PRO A 39 1.75 -2.85 14.06
N HIS A 40 0.75 -2.05 13.66
CA HIS A 40 0.04 -1.14 14.57
C HIS A 40 -1.19 -1.76 15.23
N CYS A 41 -2.09 -2.38 14.46
CA CYS A 41 -3.33 -2.96 14.99
C CYS A 41 -3.39 -4.49 14.94
N GLY A 42 -2.36 -5.16 14.41
CA GLY A 42 -2.29 -6.61 14.36
C GLY A 42 -3.16 -7.29 13.31
N LEU A 43 -4.01 -6.56 12.56
CA LEU A 43 -4.85 -7.14 11.50
C LEU A 43 -3.99 -7.99 10.55
N LEU A 44 -4.40 -9.24 10.29
CA LEU A 44 -3.86 -10.12 9.26
C LEU A 44 -4.80 -10.08 8.04
N GLY A 45 -4.26 -9.90 6.84
CA GLY A 45 -5.09 -9.70 5.64
C GLY A 45 -4.25 -9.45 4.40
N ALA A 46 -4.85 -9.62 3.23
CA ALA A 46 -4.16 -9.55 1.94
C ALA A 46 -3.76 -8.12 1.58
N LEU A 47 -2.69 -7.95 0.79
CA LEU A 47 -2.31 -6.63 0.27
C LEU A 47 -3.41 -6.00 -0.58
N ALA A 48 -4.17 -6.79 -1.34
CA ALA A 48 -5.34 -6.36 -2.09
C ALA A 48 -6.40 -5.63 -1.26
N GLN A 49 -6.44 -5.84 0.06
CA GLN A 49 -7.42 -5.23 0.95
C GLN A 49 -6.97 -3.87 1.52
N LEU A 50 -5.76 -3.40 1.18
CA LEU A 50 -5.30 -2.09 1.63
C LEU A 50 -6.10 -0.97 0.99
N HIS A 51 -6.30 0.12 1.72
CA HIS A 51 -6.85 1.36 1.16
C HIS A 51 -5.71 2.16 0.53
N VAL A 52 -5.73 2.31 -0.79
CA VAL A 52 -4.68 2.97 -1.58
C VAL A 52 -5.12 4.36 -2.02
N TYR A 53 -4.22 5.31 -1.81
CA TYR A 53 -4.38 6.72 -2.13
C TYR A 53 -3.29 7.20 -3.06
N GLY A 54 -3.59 8.26 -3.81
CA GLY A 54 -2.66 8.88 -4.75
C GLY A 54 -2.78 8.33 -6.18
N ARG A 55 -1.86 8.80 -7.03
CA ARG A 55 -1.74 8.49 -8.44
C ARG A 55 -0.25 8.48 -8.80
N LEU A 56 0.10 7.94 -9.97
CA LEU A 56 1.48 8.00 -10.43
C LEU A 56 2.03 9.45 -10.37
N PRO A 57 3.29 9.62 -9.94
CA PRO A 57 4.30 8.57 -9.77
C PRO A 57 4.24 7.82 -8.43
N GLY A 58 3.37 8.15 -7.47
CA GLY A 58 3.45 7.59 -6.11
C GLY A 58 2.10 7.19 -5.49
N LEU A 59 2.09 6.05 -4.82
CA LEU A 59 0.92 5.50 -4.12
C LEU A 59 1.24 5.26 -2.65
N VAL A 60 0.25 5.50 -1.80
CA VAL A 60 0.32 5.22 -0.36
C VAL A 60 -0.81 4.28 0.00
N ALA A 61 -0.46 3.12 0.54
CA ALA A 61 -1.38 2.10 0.98
C ALA A 61 -1.49 2.09 2.51
N ARG A 62 -2.72 2.11 3.03
CA ARG A 62 -3.03 2.15 4.46
C ARG A 62 -3.80 0.92 4.88
N CYS A 63 -3.57 0.51 6.12
CA CYS A 63 -4.35 -0.56 6.76
C CYS A 63 -5.84 -0.17 6.79
N PRO A 64 -6.75 -1.03 6.32
CA PRO A 64 -8.18 -0.70 6.29
C PRO A 64 -8.79 -0.55 7.69
N ALA A 65 -8.20 -1.19 8.72
CA ALA A 65 -8.73 -1.15 10.09
C ALA A 65 -8.26 0.06 10.90
N CYS A 66 -6.98 0.45 10.83
CA CYS A 66 -6.43 1.53 11.67
C CYS A 66 -5.91 2.74 10.88
N SER A 67 -5.98 2.70 9.55
CA SER A 67 -5.48 3.76 8.66
C SER A 67 -3.99 4.09 8.79
N ALA A 68 -3.23 3.34 9.59
CA ALA A 68 -1.78 3.40 9.62
C ALA A 68 -1.23 3.04 8.24
N ILE A 69 -0.13 3.68 7.85
CA ILE A 69 0.51 3.37 6.57
C ILE A 69 1.03 1.94 6.67
N ALA A 70 0.86 1.19 5.58
CA ALA A 70 1.33 -0.17 5.44
C ALA A 70 2.46 -0.23 4.41
N LEU A 71 2.32 0.52 3.32
CA LEU A 71 3.25 0.54 2.21
C LEU A 71 3.24 1.90 1.50
N ARG A 72 4.39 2.35 1.04
CA ARG A 72 4.55 3.43 0.07
C ARG A 72 5.31 2.90 -1.14
N ILE A 73 4.89 3.29 -2.33
CA ILE A 73 5.55 2.90 -3.56
C ILE A 73 5.58 4.09 -4.52
N ALA A 74 6.72 4.33 -5.16
CA ALA A 74 6.85 5.40 -6.14
C ALA A 74 7.77 5.02 -7.30
N ARG A 75 7.30 5.30 -8.51
CA ARG A 75 8.03 5.07 -9.75
C ARG A 75 8.81 6.30 -10.17
N HIS A 76 10.13 6.18 -10.24
CA HIS A 76 11.05 7.17 -10.79
C HIS A 76 11.69 6.66 -12.09
N PRO A 77 12.31 7.55 -12.90
CA PRO A 77 13.11 7.10 -14.04
C PRO A 77 14.20 6.11 -13.59
N GLY A 78 14.16 4.89 -14.12
CA GLY A 78 15.12 3.80 -13.84
C GLY A 78 15.09 3.23 -12.42
N ALA A 79 14.07 3.53 -11.61
CA ALA A 79 13.97 2.98 -10.26
C ALA A 79 12.55 2.94 -9.68
N LEU A 80 12.31 1.97 -8.81
CA LEU A 80 11.16 1.91 -7.93
C LEU A 80 11.61 2.16 -6.49
N TRP A 81 10.95 3.09 -5.81
CA TRP A 81 11.04 3.20 -4.36
C TRP A 81 9.92 2.40 -3.72
N LEU A 82 10.26 1.55 -2.76
CA LEU A 82 9.32 0.75 -1.99
C LEU A 82 9.65 0.87 -0.51
N GLU A 83 8.64 1.13 0.31
CA GLU A 83 8.75 1.15 1.76
C GLU A 83 7.61 0.37 2.37
N PHE A 84 7.93 -0.58 3.25
CA PHE A 84 6.96 -1.16 4.18
C PHE A 84 7.08 -0.45 5.52
N SER A 85 5.94 -0.20 6.16
CA SER A 85 5.94 0.59 7.39
C SER A 85 6.76 -0.05 8.50
N GLY A 86 7.75 0.73 8.97
CA GLY A 86 8.68 0.32 10.02
C GLY A 86 10.02 -0.23 9.54
N THR A 87 10.25 -0.36 8.23
CA THR A 87 11.51 -0.93 7.69
C THR A 87 12.39 0.07 6.95
N GLY A 88 11.90 1.29 6.69
CA GLY A 88 12.56 2.24 5.80
C GLY A 88 12.34 1.92 4.33
N ALA A 89 12.79 2.83 3.45
CA ALA A 89 12.58 2.72 2.01
C ALA A 89 13.79 2.09 1.31
N VAL A 90 13.53 1.19 0.35
CA VAL A 90 14.52 0.66 -0.58
C VAL A 90 14.32 1.27 -1.97
N ARG A 91 15.43 1.54 -2.65
CA ARG A 91 15.44 1.93 -4.06
C ARG A 91 15.88 0.73 -4.88
N ILE A 92 14.99 0.20 -5.70
CA ILE A 92 15.25 -0.93 -6.58
C ILE A 92 15.57 -0.35 -7.95
N PRO A 93 16.81 -0.54 -8.47
CA PRO A 93 17.12 -0.20 -9.86
C PRO A 93 16.23 -1.02 -10.77
N LEU A 94 15.76 -0.39 -11.84
CA LEU A 94 15.00 -1.08 -12.86
C LEU A 94 15.71 -0.90 -14.17
N ASP A 95 15.85 -1.99 -14.89
CA ASP A 95 16.42 -1.95 -16.22
C ASP A 95 15.51 -1.10 -17.09
N ALA A 96 16.11 -0.14 -17.81
CA ALA A 96 15.45 0.44 -18.95
C ALA A 96 15.43 -0.67 -20.01
N GLY A 97 14.34 -1.43 -20.05
CA GLY A 97 14.09 -2.37 -21.14
C GLY A 97 14.22 -1.71 -22.50
#